data_AF-A0A368NCT4-F1
#
_entry.id   AF-A0A368NCT4-F1
#
_cell.length_a   1.000
_cell.length_b   1.000
_cell.length_c   1.000
_cell.angle_alpha   90.00
_cell.angle_beta   90.00
_cell.angle_gamma   90.00
#
_symmetry.space_group_name_H-M   'P 1'
#
loop_
_entity.id
_entity.type
_entity.pdbx_description
1 polymer ?
#
loop_
_entity_poly.entity_id
_entity_poly.type
_entity_poly.pdbx_seq_one_letter_code
_entity_poly.pdbx_strand_id
1 'polypeptide(L)'
;MTDDSQTEVGYVTSAYTADGRVFVDVALPRPGANKRRVPFLQLAPGVVVTPAETQQVLVQKLADGNVIAYFPLTGSTNLPDLGEGELAFVFDSETEIRVSPGAGGSHQVSLKASGDLNIHATGNVNVTGGNVFIDGIDFDQHTHTYSDDTISDTGDGSGSLSSASKTTDPPQ
;
A
#
# COMPACT_ATOMS: atom_id res chain seq x y z
N MET A 1 -23.27 -43.35 -2.69
CA MET A 1 -23.11 -42.56 -1.45
C MET A 1 -22.19 -41.41 -1.81
N THR A 2 -22.76 -40.23 -2.06
CA THR A 2 -21.99 -38.99 -2.23
C THR A 2 -21.53 -38.57 -0.85
N ASP A 3 -20.22 -38.61 -0.60
CA ASP A 3 -19.61 -38.00 0.59
C ASP A 3 -19.80 -36.49 0.42
N ASP A 4 -20.84 -35.93 1.04
CA ASP A 4 -21.14 -34.51 0.97
C ASP A 4 -19.89 -33.75 1.44
N SER A 5 -19.39 -32.84 0.60
CA SER A 5 -18.24 -32.01 0.94
C SER A 5 -18.57 -31.23 2.22
N GLN A 6 -18.00 -31.66 3.35
CA GLN A 6 -18.20 -31.00 4.63
C GLN A 6 -17.39 -29.71 4.63
N THR A 7 -18.10 -28.58 4.71
CA THR A 7 -17.51 -27.25 4.90
C THR A 7 -17.79 -26.84 6.34
N GLU A 8 -16.75 -26.45 7.06
CA GLU A 8 -16.84 -26.01 8.45
C GLU A 8 -16.26 -24.62 8.60
N VAL A 9 -16.88 -23.82 9.46
CA VAL A 9 -16.30 -22.56 9.91
C VAL A 9 -15.18 -22.86 10.91
N GLY A 10 -14.07 -22.15 10.83
CA GLY A 10 -13.03 -22.15 11.84
C GLY A 10 -12.37 -20.78 11.99
N TYR A 11 -11.47 -20.67 12.95
CA TYR A 11 -10.69 -19.47 13.22
C TYR A 11 -9.21 -19.73 13.02
N VAL A 12 -8.53 -18.81 12.34
CA VAL A 12 -7.08 -18.89 12.12
C VAL A 12 -6.35 -18.74 13.45
N THR A 13 -5.50 -19.70 13.77
CA THR A 13 -4.61 -19.65 14.94
C THR A 13 -3.18 -19.28 14.57
N SER A 14 -2.79 -19.48 13.32
CA SER A 14 -1.52 -19.05 12.75
C SER A 14 -1.62 -19.03 11.23
N ALA A 15 -0.85 -18.17 10.58
CA ALA A 15 -0.71 -18.14 9.13
C ALA A 15 0.76 -17.97 8.74
N TYR A 16 1.22 -18.71 7.75
CA TYR A 16 2.61 -18.69 7.31
C TYR A 16 2.74 -19.07 5.84
N THR A 17 3.86 -18.66 5.23
CA THR A 17 4.17 -18.97 3.84
C THR A 17 5.21 -20.08 3.77
N ALA A 18 4.98 -21.05 2.89
CA ALA A 18 5.93 -22.11 2.57
C ALA A 18 5.74 -22.52 1.10
N ASP A 19 6.82 -22.84 0.40
CA ASP A 19 6.78 -23.34 -0.99
C ASP A 19 5.93 -22.46 -1.94
N GLY A 20 5.97 -21.13 -1.76
CA GLY A 20 5.20 -20.16 -2.55
C GLY A 20 3.68 -20.19 -2.32
N ARG A 21 3.22 -20.80 -1.21
CA ARG A 21 1.81 -20.89 -0.82
C ARG A 21 1.60 -20.38 0.59
N VAL A 22 0.37 -19.91 0.85
CA VAL A 22 -0.07 -19.59 2.21
C VAL A 22 -0.67 -20.85 2.85
N PHE A 23 -0.26 -21.11 4.08
CA PHE A 23 -0.82 -22.14 4.94
C PHE A 23 -1.39 -21.52 6.21
N VAL A 24 -2.43 -22.13 6.75
CA VAL A 24 -3.06 -21.73 7.99
C VAL A 24 -3.23 -22.91 8.93
N ASP A 25 -3.04 -22.66 10.22
CA ASP A 25 -3.59 -23.51 11.26
C ASP A 25 -4.96 -22.96 11.66
N VAL A 26 -5.94 -23.85 11.80
CA VAL A 26 -7.34 -23.49 12.04
C VAL A 26 -7.88 -24.25 13.25
N ALA A 27 -8.41 -23.50 14.22
CA ALA A 27 -9.23 -24.03 15.29
C ALA A 27 -10.68 -24.14 14.82
N LEU A 28 -11.26 -25.34 14.94
CA LEU A 28 -12.67 -25.57 14.64
C LEU A 28 -13.52 -25.35 15.90
N PRO A 29 -14.83 -25.03 15.77
CA PRO A 29 -15.74 -24.78 16.89
C PRO A 29 -15.88 -25.98 17.85
N ARG A 30 -15.53 -27.19 17.39
CA ARG A 30 -15.59 -28.39 18.20
C ARG A 30 -14.37 -28.42 19.15
N PRO A 31 -14.56 -28.61 20.46
CA PRO A 31 -13.46 -28.63 21.42
C PRO A 31 -12.34 -29.58 21.01
N GLY A 32 -11.09 -29.08 20.93
CA GLY A 32 -9.90 -29.85 20.58
C GLY A 32 -9.73 -30.17 19.09
N ALA A 33 -10.69 -29.82 18.22
CA ALA A 33 -10.58 -30.06 16.80
C ALA A 33 -9.75 -28.94 16.13
N ASN A 34 -8.51 -29.26 15.78
CA ASN A 34 -7.62 -28.37 15.06
C ASN A 34 -7.21 -29.00 13.72
N LYS A 35 -7.12 -28.17 12.68
CA LYS A 35 -6.48 -28.52 11.41
C LYS A 35 -5.18 -27.74 11.33
N ARG A 36 -4.09 -28.44 11.02
CA ARG A 36 -2.78 -27.80 10.88
C ARG A 36 -2.35 -27.77 9.43
N ARG A 37 -1.62 -26.73 9.07
CA ARG A 37 -0.93 -26.62 7.77
C ARG A 37 -1.90 -26.81 6.60
N VAL A 38 -3.08 -26.19 6.71
CA VAL A 38 -4.12 -26.24 5.68
C VAL A 38 -3.74 -25.23 4.59
N PRO A 39 -3.64 -25.64 3.32
CA PRO A 39 -3.40 -24.70 2.23
C PRO A 39 -4.55 -23.69 2.12
N PHE A 40 -4.19 -22.41 2.03
CA PHE A 40 -5.15 -21.32 1.87
C PHE A 40 -5.30 -20.94 0.40
N LEU A 41 -6.55 -20.90 -0.08
CA LEU A 41 -6.89 -20.61 -1.46
C LEU A 41 -6.47 -19.18 -1.83
N GLN A 42 -5.70 -19.05 -2.90
CA GLN A 42 -5.33 -17.77 -3.50
C GLN A 42 -6.26 -17.49 -4.68
N LEU A 43 -6.73 -16.25 -4.81
CA LEU A 43 -7.75 -15.88 -5.82
C LEU A 43 -7.18 -15.88 -7.25
N ALA A 44 -5.94 -15.43 -7.39
CA ALA A 44 -5.25 -15.34 -8.68
C ALA A 44 -3.73 -15.38 -8.49
N PRO A 45 -2.96 -15.79 -9.50
CA PRO A 45 -1.51 -15.63 -9.48
C PRO A 45 -1.11 -14.16 -9.24
N GLY A 46 -0.15 -13.94 -8.33
CA GLY A 46 0.32 -12.59 -7.98
C GLY A 46 -0.50 -11.88 -6.90
N VAL A 47 -1.71 -12.37 -6.57
CA VAL A 47 -2.49 -11.87 -5.44
C VAL A 47 -2.26 -12.80 -4.26
N VAL A 48 -1.52 -12.32 -3.26
CA VAL A 48 -1.25 -13.06 -2.02
C VAL A 48 -2.02 -12.42 -0.88
N VAL A 49 -2.95 -13.17 -0.29
CA VAL A 49 -3.65 -12.75 0.93
C VAL A 49 -3.36 -13.76 2.03
N THR A 50 -2.86 -13.23 3.15
CA THR A 50 -2.61 -14.00 4.36
C THR A 50 -3.66 -13.60 5.39
N PRO A 51 -4.53 -14.52 5.82
CA PRO A 51 -5.49 -14.20 6.87
C PRO A 51 -4.76 -13.96 8.18
N ALA A 52 -5.24 -12.99 8.95
CA ALA A 52 -4.72 -12.70 10.28
C ALA A 52 -5.22 -13.74 11.29
N GLU A 53 -4.49 -13.89 12.41
CA GLU A 53 -4.98 -14.67 13.55
C GLU A 53 -6.35 -14.16 13.99
N THR A 54 -7.18 -15.06 14.50
CA THR A 54 -8.59 -14.84 14.90
C THR A 54 -9.56 -14.58 13.75
N GLN A 55 -9.09 -14.39 12.51
CA GLN A 55 -10.01 -14.29 11.37
C GLN A 55 -10.74 -15.60 11.12
N GLN A 56 -11.99 -15.47 10.71
CA GLN A 56 -12.83 -16.60 10.35
C GLN A 56 -12.48 -17.09 8.95
N VAL A 57 -12.42 -18.41 8.78
CA VAL A 57 -12.20 -19.10 7.50
C VAL A 57 -13.19 -20.23 7.34
N LEU A 58 -13.48 -20.60 6.10
CA LEU A 58 -14.15 -21.84 5.76
C LEU A 58 -13.10 -22.90 5.44
N VAL A 59 -13.23 -24.05 6.07
CA VAL A 59 -12.40 -25.23 5.84
C VAL A 59 -13.25 -26.25 5.11
N GLN A 60 -12.87 -26.57 3.87
CA GLN A 60 -13.57 -27.54 3.04
C GLN A 60 -12.71 -28.78 2.84
N LYS A 61 -13.32 -29.94 3.08
CA LYS A 61 -12.76 -31.22 2.67
C LYS A 61 -13.13 -31.49 1.21
N LEU A 62 -12.13 -31.74 0.38
CA LEU A 62 -12.26 -32.09 -1.04
C LEU A 62 -12.51 -33.61 -1.20
N ALA A 63 -12.94 -34.00 -2.40
CA ALA A 63 -13.29 -35.39 -2.73
C ALA A 63 -12.10 -36.36 -2.64
N ASP A 64 -10.88 -35.86 -2.84
CA ASP A 64 -9.62 -36.61 -2.71
C ASP A 64 -9.13 -36.72 -1.25
N GLY A 65 -9.89 -36.18 -0.29
CA GLY A 65 -9.54 -36.15 1.12
C GLY A 65 -8.65 -34.98 1.53
N ASN A 66 -8.16 -34.17 0.58
CA ASN A 66 -7.43 -32.95 0.89
C ASN A 66 -8.34 -31.92 1.55
N VAL A 67 -7.72 -30.98 2.26
CA VAL A 67 -8.44 -29.91 2.96
C VAL A 67 -7.90 -28.58 2.46
N ILE A 68 -8.78 -27.64 2.18
CA ILE A 68 -8.43 -26.27 1.82
C ILE A 68 -9.13 -25.30 2.76
N ALA A 69 -8.52 -24.13 2.97
CA ALA A 69 -9.13 -23.01 3.69
C ALA A 69 -9.32 -21.82 2.75
N TYR A 70 -10.39 -21.06 2.93
CA TYR A 70 -10.67 -19.83 2.19
C TYR A 70 -11.52 -18.87 3.01
N PHE A 71 -11.56 -17.60 2.62
CA PHE A 71 -12.39 -16.61 3.32
C PHE A 71 -13.88 -16.96 3.20
N PRO A 72 -14.67 -16.79 4.27
CA PRO A 72 -16.11 -16.92 4.20
C PRO A 72 -16.69 -15.84 3.28
N LEU A 73 -17.80 -16.15 2.60
CA LEU A 73 -18.61 -15.18 1.86
C LEU A 73 -19.48 -14.36 2.83
N THR A 74 -18.85 -13.75 3.83
CA THR A 74 -19.48 -12.80 4.74
C THR A 74 -19.21 -11.39 4.24
N GLY A 75 -20.23 -10.53 4.25
CA GLY A 75 -20.02 -9.11 3.96
C GLY A 75 -18.98 -8.49 4.89
N SER A 76 -18.28 -7.47 4.41
CA SER A 76 -17.31 -6.70 5.21
C SER A 76 -18.00 -5.47 5.80
N THR A 77 -17.71 -5.15 7.06
CA THR A 77 -18.09 -3.86 7.65
C THR A 77 -17.30 -2.70 7.03
N ASN A 78 -16.16 -3.01 6.42
CA ASN A 78 -15.27 -2.05 5.77
C ASN A 78 -15.51 -2.01 4.26
N LEU A 79 -16.67 -2.47 3.78
CA LEU A 79 -16.99 -2.44 2.35
C LEU A 79 -17.13 -0.98 1.91
N PRO A 80 -16.25 -0.46 1.04
CA PRO A 80 -16.40 0.90 0.54
C PRO A 80 -17.56 0.95 -0.45
N ASP A 81 -18.10 2.15 -0.66
CA ASP A 81 -19.06 2.39 -1.74
C ASP A 81 -18.32 2.32 -3.07
N LEU A 82 -18.49 1.20 -3.77
CA LEU A 82 -17.85 0.89 -5.05
C LEU A 82 -18.85 1.07 -6.19
N GLY A 83 -18.47 1.88 -7.16
CA GLY A 83 -19.16 2.02 -8.43
C GLY A 83 -18.87 0.86 -9.40
N GLU A 84 -19.56 0.86 -10.54
CA GLU A 84 -19.30 -0.08 -11.62
C GLU A 84 -17.85 0.06 -12.13
N GLY A 85 -17.15 -1.07 -12.26
CA GLY A 85 -15.78 -1.12 -12.76
C GLY A 85 -14.71 -0.67 -11.77
N GLU A 86 -15.08 -0.38 -10.52
CA GLU A 86 -14.13 -0.07 -9.46
C GLU A 86 -13.62 -1.33 -8.74
N LEU A 87 -12.39 -1.24 -8.25
CA LEU A 87 -11.74 -2.27 -7.44
C LEU A 87 -11.13 -1.61 -6.21
N ALA A 88 -11.36 -2.18 -5.02
CA ALA A 88 -10.66 -1.76 -3.81
C ALA A 88 -10.15 -2.95 -3.00
N PHE A 89 -8.97 -2.76 -2.41
CA PHE A 89 -8.41 -3.58 -1.34
C PHE A 89 -8.46 -2.74 -0.06
N VAL A 90 -9.38 -3.10 0.84
CA VAL A 90 -9.56 -2.40 2.12
C VAL A 90 -9.05 -3.28 3.24
N PHE A 91 -8.10 -2.75 4.01
CA PHE A 91 -7.50 -3.46 5.13
C PHE A 91 -8.18 -3.04 6.45
N ASP A 92 -8.47 -1.75 6.60
CA ASP A 92 -9.19 -1.15 7.72
C ASP A 92 -9.86 0.18 7.28
N SER A 93 -10.47 0.94 8.18
CA SER A 93 -11.16 2.20 7.87
C SER A 93 -10.25 3.32 7.34
N GLU A 94 -8.95 3.20 7.56
CA GLU A 94 -7.94 4.21 7.25
C GLU A 94 -6.87 3.71 6.25
N THR A 95 -6.87 2.43 5.91
CA THR A 95 -5.90 1.81 4.99
C THR A 95 -6.62 1.15 3.80
N GLU A 96 -6.44 1.72 2.60
CA GLU A 96 -7.13 1.33 1.36
C GLU A 96 -6.26 1.53 0.11
N ILE A 97 -6.36 0.60 -0.84
CA ILE A 97 -5.93 0.78 -2.24
C ILE A 97 -7.17 0.73 -3.11
N ARG A 98 -7.45 1.77 -3.90
CA ARG A 98 -8.62 1.83 -4.79
C ARG A 98 -8.22 2.19 -6.20
N VAL A 99 -8.84 1.50 -7.15
CA VAL A 99 -8.74 1.76 -8.58
C VAL A 99 -10.14 2.12 -9.08
N SER A 100 -10.27 3.30 -9.68
CA SER A 100 -11.55 3.77 -10.24
C SER A 100 -11.39 4.14 -11.73
N PRO A 101 -12.44 3.93 -12.55
CA PRO A 101 -12.44 4.38 -13.93
C PRO A 101 -12.30 5.91 -14.03
N GLY A 102 -11.44 6.36 -14.93
CA GLY A 102 -11.25 7.75 -15.30
C GLY A 102 -11.78 8.06 -16.70
N ALA A 103 -11.74 9.33 -17.10
CA ALA A 103 -12.15 9.75 -18.45
C ALA A 103 -11.25 9.13 -19.53
N GLY A 104 -11.82 8.83 -20.70
CA GLY A 104 -11.07 8.34 -21.85
C GLY A 104 -10.44 6.94 -21.68
N GLY A 105 -10.97 6.12 -20.77
CA GLY A 105 -10.43 4.78 -20.47
C GLY A 105 -9.21 4.78 -19.54
N SER A 106 -8.83 5.95 -19.01
CA SER A 106 -7.82 6.04 -17.95
C SER A 106 -8.33 5.41 -16.65
N HIS A 107 -7.44 5.15 -15.71
CA HIS A 107 -7.77 4.66 -14.38
C HIS A 107 -7.10 5.56 -13.36
N GLN A 108 -7.81 5.89 -12.29
CA GLN A 108 -7.26 6.58 -11.14
C GLN A 108 -6.91 5.56 -10.08
N VAL A 109 -5.75 5.73 -9.44
CA VAL A 109 -5.32 4.88 -8.33
C VAL A 109 -5.16 5.76 -7.10
N SER A 110 -5.88 5.41 -6.04
CA SER A 110 -5.82 6.08 -4.74
C SER A 110 -5.18 5.15 -3.71
N LEU A 111 -4.24 5.69 -2.94
CA LEU A 111 -3.56 5.01 -1.85
C LEU A 111 -3.83 5.78 -0.56
N LYS A 112 -4.48 5.12 0.39
CA LYS A 112 -4.75 5.64 1.74
C LYS A 112 -4.05 4.73 2.74
N ALA A 113 -3.31 5.32 3.68
CA ALA A 113 -2.63 4.59 4.74
C ALA A 113 -2.90 5.26 6.08
N SER A 114 -3.18 4.44 7.11
CA SER A 114 -3.27 4.90 8.51
C SER A 114 -1.91 5.30 9.09
N GLY A 115 -0.81 4.81 8.50
CA GLY A 115 0.56 5.20 8.81
C GLY A 115 1.28 5.79 7.60
N ASP A 116 2.59 5.55 7.51
CA ASP A 116 3.42 6.10 6.43
C ASP A 116 3.24 5.35 5.10
N LEU A 117 3.15 6.11 4.00
CA LEU A 117 3.27 5.58 2.65
C LEU A 117 4.74 5.63 2.21
N ASN A 118 5.35 4.45 2.04
CA ASN A 118 6.74 4.31 1.61
C ASN A 118 6.81 3.91 0.13
N ILE A 119 7.47 4.73 -0.70
CA ILE A 119 7.69 4.44 -2.12
C ILE A 119 9.17 4.12 -2.33
N HIS A 120 9.46 2.89 -2.74
CA HIS A 120 10.82 2.44 -3.07
C HIS A 120 10.93 2.11 -4.56
N ALA A 121 11.89 2.73 -5.24
CA ALA A 121 12.19 2.47 -6.64
C ALA A 121 13.72 2.35 -6.83
N THR A 122 14.15 1.40 -7.66
CA THR A 122 15.57 1.26 -8.04
C THR A 122 16.00 2.25 -9.12
N GLY A 123 15.03 2.86 -9.81
CA GLY A 123 15.24 3.95 -10.77
C GLY A 123 14.59 5.24 -10.29
N ASN A 124 14.32 6.15 -11.23
CA ASN A 124 13.73 7.45 -10.92
C ASN A 124 12.24 7.32 -10.55
N VAL A 125 11.82 8.10 -9.56
CA VAL A 125 10.40 8.40 -9.31
C VAL A 125 10.06 9.69 -10.03
N ASN A 126 9.23 9.60 -11.08
CA ASN A 126 8.79 10.76 -11.84
C ASN A 126 7.42 11.21 -11.31
N VAL A 127 7.37 12.42 -10.74
CA VAL A 127 6.12 13.08 -10.34
C VAL A 127 5.80 14.13 -11.38
N THR A 128 4.62 14.06 -11.98
CA THR A 128 4.19 14.97 -13.05
C THR A 128 2.78 15.47 -12.78
N GLY A 129 2.53 16.74 -13.11
CA GLY A 129 1.24 17.40 -12.91
C GLY A 129 1.14 18.04 -11.53
N GLY A 130 0.76 19.33 -11.50
CA GLY A 130 0.68 20.13 -10.27
C GLY A 130 2.04 20.61 -9.75
N ASN A 131 2.01 21.27 -8.59
CA ASN A 131 3.20 21.76 -7.88
C ASN A 131 3.74 20.67 -6.95
N VAL A 132 5.06 20.64 -6.77
CA VAL A 132 5.72 19.73 -5.82
C VAL A 132 6.12 20.49 -4.56
N PHE A 133 5.61 20.04 -3.42
CA PHE A 133 5.97 20.58 -2.11
C PHE A 133 6.84 19.59 -1.33
N ILE A 134 7.95 20.06 -0.78
CA ILE A 134 8.83 19.27 0.11
C ILE A 134 8.92 20.01 1.44
N ASP A 135 8.47 19.38 2.53
CA ASP A 135 8.42 19.99 3.86
C ASP A 135 7.77 21.39 3.89
N GLY A 136 6.73 21.57 3.07
CA GLY A 136 5.99 22.83 2.94
C GLY A 136 6.63 23.87 2.00
N ILE A 137 7.77 23.58 1.38
CA ILE A 137 8.43 24.44 0.40
C ILE A 137 7.87 24.11 -0.99
N ASP A 138 7.28 25.09 -1.66
CA ASP A 138 6.95 24.99 -3.09
C ASP A 138 8.26 24.98 -3.90
N PHE A 139 8.59 23.84 -4.50
CA PHE A 139 9.84 23.67 -5.21
C PHE A 139 9.91 24.52 -6.49
N ASP A 140 8.77 24.93 -7.04
CA ASP A 140 8.72 25.78 -8.24
C ASP A 140 8.95 27.26 -7.90
N GLN A 141 8.80 27.66 -6.63
CA GLN A 141 8.88 29.06 -6.19
C GLN A 141 9.93 29.33 -5.10
N HIS A 142 10.80 28.36 -4.80
CA HIS A 142 11.78 28.53 -3.74
C HIS A 142 12.92 29.50 -4.13
N THR A 143 13.48 30.16 -3.12
CA THR A 143 14.61 31.09 -3.28
C THR A 143 15.80 30.66 -2.43
N HIS A 144 17.01 30.97 -2.87
CA HIS A 144 18.23 30.76 -2.08
C HIS A 144 18.78 32.09 -1.56
N THR A 145 19.26 32.10 -0.31
CA THR A 145 20.07 33.20 0.20
C THR A 145 21.51 33.00 -0.26
N TYR A 146 22.08 33.99 -0.95
CA TYR A 146 23.49 33.99 -1.33
C TYR A 146 24.28 34.90 -0.39
N SER A 147 25.32 34.36 0.24
CA SER A 147 26.35 35.16 0.91
C SER A 147 27.57 35.22 -0.01
N ASP A 148 27.88 36.42 -0.50
CA ASP A 148 29.17 36.66 -1.14
C ASP A 148 30.18 36.87 0.00
N ASP A 149 30.97 35.83 0.31
CA ASP A 149 32.15 35.98 1.17
C ASP A 149 33.18 36.78 0.37
N THR A 150 32.99 38.09 0.34
CA THR A 150 34.06 38.99 -0.03
C THR A 150 35.16 38.79 0.99
N ILE A 151 36.19 38.02 0.61
CA ILE A 151 37.51 38.07 1.22
C ILE A 151 37.85 39.55 1.38
N SER A 152 37.82 40.02 2.62
CA SER A 152 38.44 41.28 2.99
C SER A 152 39.94 41.05 2.85
N ASP A 153 40.46 41.27 1.64
CA ASP A 153 41.88 41.45 1.45
C ASP A 153 42.25 42.69 2.26
N THR A 154 42.99 42.48 3.35
CA THR A 154 43.68 43.54 4.09
C THR A 154 44.72 44.15 3.15
N GLY A 155 44.26 45.04 2.27
CA GLY A 155 45.07 45.72 1.28
C GLY A 155 44.45 47.08 0.95
N ASP A 156 45.06 48.12 1.53
CA ASP A 156 45.17 49.48 0.99
C ASP A 156 44.62 49.68 -0.44
N GLY A 157 43.55 50.47 -0.56
CA GLY A 157 43.11 51.00 -1.85
C GLY A 157 41.71 51.57 -1.82
N SER A 158 41.59 52.90 -1.87
CA SER A 158 40.30 53.61 -1.95
C SER A 158 39.49 53.19 -3.18
N GLY A 159 38.36 52.52 -2.98
CA GLY A 159 37.42 52.16 -4.04
C GLY A 159 35.98 52.23 -3.51
N SER A 160 35.18 53.09 -4.13
CA SER A 160 33.75 53.27 -3.84
C SER A 160 32.99 51.94 -4.02
N LEU A 161 32.36 51.45 -2.95
CA LEU A 161 31.44 50.32 -3.01
C LEU A 161 30.06 50.85 -3.44
N SER A 162 29.74 50.76 -4.73
CA SER A 162 28.36 50.84 -5.20
C SER A 162 27.71 49.47 -5.01
N SER A 163 26.74 49.38 -4.11
CA SER A 163 25.88 48.21 -3.93
C SER A 163 24.96 48.05 -5.15
N ALA A 164 25.31 47.16 -6.06
CA ALA A 164 24.39 46.69 -7.09
C ALA A 164 23.58 45.51 -6.53
N SER A 165 22.35 45.78 -6.09
CA SER A 165 21.33 44.74 -5.93
C SER A 165 21.12 44.06 -7.28
N LYS A 166 21.44 42.77 -7.37
CA LYS A 166 21.12 41.96 -8.54
C LYS A 166 20.06 40.94 -8.13
N THR A 167 18.81 41.37 -8.14
CA THR A 167 17.66 40.48 -8.32
C THR A 167 17.79 39.86 -9.71
N THR A 168 18.18 38.59 -9.79
CA THR A 168 17.98 37.79 -11.00
C THR A 168 16.59 37.16 -10.94
N ASP A 169 15.73 37.55 -11.86
CA ASP A 169 14.45 36.89 -12.13
C ASP A 169 14.66 35.39 -12.44
N PRO A 170 13.73 34.51 -12.04
CA PRO A 170 13.79 33.10 -12.40
C PRO A 170 13.57 32.89 -13.91
N PRO A 171 14.14 31.82 -14.51
CA PRO A 171 14.00 31.53 -15.93
C PRO A 171 12.54 31.22 -16.29
N GLN A 172 12.11 31.73 -17.46
CA GLN A 172 10.81 31.43 -18.08
C GLN A 172 10.73 30.00 -18.61
#